data_AF-A0A7Z9GB79-F1
#
_entry.id   AF-A0A7Z9GB79-F1
#
_cell.length_a   1.000
_cell.length_b   1.000
_cell.length_c   1.000
_cell.angle_alpha   90.00
_cell.angle_beta   90.00
_cell.angle_gamma   90.00
#
_symmetry.space_group_name_H-M   'P 1'
#
loop_
_entity.id
_entity.type
_entity.pdbx_description
1 polymer ?
#
loop_
_entity_poly.entity_id
_entity_poly.type
_entity_poly.pdbx_seq_one_letter_code
_entity_poly.pdbx_strand_id
1 'polypeptide(L)'
;MKQFVSVLVVMTLLCNSRVLAAQEKPNVLFISIDDLNDWIGCLDGHPQALTPNIDRLAARGVLFTDAHCVAPACNPSRAAVLSGQLP
;
A
#
# COMPACT_ATOMS: atom_id res chain seq x y z
N MET A 1 -26.77 43.06 9.97
CA MET A 1 -26.93 41.78 9.23
C MET A 1 -25.70 41.36 8.44
N LYS A 2 -25.15 42.17 7.52
CA LYS A 2 -23.98 41.79 6.69
C LYS A 2 -22.72 41.40 7.48
N GLN A 3 -22.45 42.07 8.61
CA GLN A 3 -21.30 41.75 9.45
C GLN A 3 -21.43 40.43 10.22
N PHE A 4 -22.65 40.05 10.64
CA PHE A 4 -22.90 38.75 11.28
C PHE A 4 -22.72 37.58 10.30
N VAL A 5 -23.17 37.74 9.06
CA VAL A 5 -22.97 36.73 8.01
C VAL A 5 -21.49 36.55 7.70
N SER A 6 -20.72 37.65 7.62
CA SER A 6 -19.28 37.57 7.32
C SER A 6 -18.50 36.88 8.44
N VAL A 7 -18.85 37.13 9.71
CA VAL A 7 -18.23 36.45 10.86
C VAL A 7 -18.55 34.95 10.86
N LEU A 8 -19.79 34.57 10.53
CA LEU A 8 -20.20 33.18 10.44
C LEU A 8 -19.43 32.43 9.34
N VAL A 9 -19.25 33.05 8.16
CA VAL A 9 -18.49 32.47 7.05
C VAL A 9 -17.02 32.25 7.42
N VAL A 10 -16.38 33.22 8.07
CA VAL A 10 -14.98 33.10 8.54
C VAL A 10 -14.84 32.01 9.61
N MET A 11 -15.78 31.92 10.55
CA MET A 11 -15.80 30.88 11.58
C MET A 11 -15.99 29.48 10.99
N THR A 12 -16.81 29.35 9.95
CA THR A 12 -17.03 28.08 9.25
C THR A 12 -15.77 27.66 8.46
N LEU A 13 -15.11 28.61 7.80
CA LEU A 13 -13.85 28.39 7.09
C LEU A 13 -12.72 27.95 8.03
N LEU A 14 -12.59 28.59 9.20
CA LEU A 14 -11.56 28.24 10.20
C LEU A 14 -11.76 26.84 10.79
N CYS A 15 -13.01 26.38 10.92
CA CYS A 15 -13.34 25.07 11.49
C CYS A 15 -12.95 23.88 10.57
N ASN A 16 -12.96 24.08 9.25
CA ASN A 16 -12.63 23.04 8.27
C ASN A 16 -11.13 22.67 8.23
N SER A 17 -10.26 23.53 8.76
CA SER A 17 -8.80 23.35 8.69
C SER A 17 -8.26 22.21 9.56
N ARG A 18 -9.05 21.69 10.51
CA ARG A 18 -8.59 20.69 11.49
C ARG A 18 -8.82 19.23 11.09
N VAL A 19 -9.56 18.99 10.01
CA VAL A 19 -9.90 17.61 9.60
C VAL A 19 -8.80 16.98 8.74
N LEU A 20 -7.82 17.78 8.27
CA LEU A 20 -6.73 17.31 7.43
C LEU A 20 -5.43 17.02 8.22
N ALA A 21 -5.53 16.58 9.48
CA ALA A 21 -4.39 15.96 10.14
C ALA A 21 -4.25 14.54 9.58
N ALA A 22 -3.55 14.41 8.46
CA ALA A 22 -3.08 13.11 7.98
C ALA A 22 -2.33 12.41 9.13
N GLN A 23 -2.61 11.13 9.34
CA GLN A 23 -1.91 10.34 10.35
C GLN A 23 -0.40 10.42 10.08
N GLU A 24 0.36 11.05 10.98
CA GLU A 24 1.79 11.35 10.77
C GLU A 24 2.63 10.11 10.44
N LYS A 25 2.14 8.92 10.81
CA LYS A 25 2.77 7.63 10.55
C LYS A 25 1.72 6.64 10.04
N PRO A 26 1.72 6.28 8.75
CA PRO A 26 0.78 5.32 8.22
C PRO A 26 0.98 3.94 8.87
N ASN A 27 -0.09 3.15 8.94
CA ASN A 27 0.03 1.73 9.28
C ASN A 27 0.66 0.99 8.10
N VAL A 28 1.60 0.09 8.39
CA VAL A 28 2.23 -0.77 7.38
C VAL A 28 1.75 -2.20 7.61
N LEU A 29 1.07 -2.77 6.61
CA LEU A 29 0.73 -4.20 6.55
C LEU A 29 1.66 -4.87 5.55
N PHE A 30 2.57 -5.71 6.03
CA PHE A 30 3.45 -6.52 5.20
C PHE A 30 2.83 -7.92 5.00
N ILE A 31 2.51 -8.26 3.75
CA ILE A 31 1.97 -9.56 3.36
C ILE A 31 3.05 -10.31 2.60
N SER A 32 3.50 -11.44 3.14
CA SER A 32 4.45 -12.35 2.49
C SER A 32 3.75 -13.69 2.23
N ILE A 33 3.93 -14.25 1.04
CA ILE A 33 3.32 -15.52 0.62
C ILE A 33 4.48 -16.48 0.30
N ASP A 34 4.47 -17.66 0.91
CA ASP A 34 5.53 -18.66 0.70
C ASP A 34 5.37 -19.31 -0.68
N ASP A 35 6.49 -19.48 -1.39
CA ASP A 35 6.60 -20.15 -2.69
C ASP A 35 5.66 -19.64 -3.81
N LEU A 36 5.16 -18.40 -3.70
CA LEU A 36 4.36 -17.80 -4.77
C LEU A 36 5.23 -17.43 -5.97
N ASN A 37 4.91 -18.00 -7.13
CA ASN A 37 5.52 -17.64 -8.43
C ASN A 37 4.77 -16.47 -9.10
N ASP A 38 5.24 -16.04 -10.27
CA ASP A 38 4.67 -15.03 -11.16
C ASP A 38 3.32 -15.43 -11.81
N TRP A 39 2.70 -16.52 -11.35
CA TRP A 39 1.47 -17.08 -11.92
C TRP A 39 0.20 -16.28 -11.64
N ILE A 40 0.30 -15.13 -10.97
CA ILE A 40 -0.84 -14.29 -10.59
C ILE A 40 -1.39 -13.49 -11.78
N GLY A 41 -2.67 -13.16 -11.73
CA GLY A 41 -3.39 -12.50 -12.82
C GLY A 41 -2.78 -11.15 -13.24
N CYS A 42 -2.34 -10.33 -12.28
CA CYS A 42 -1.71 -9.05 -12.58
C CYS A 42 -0.31 -9.13 -13.25
N LEU A 43 0.28 -10.32 -13.36
CA LEU A 43 1.52 -10.58 -14.10
C LEU A 43 1.26 -11.36 -15.40
N ASP A 44 0.02 -11.41 -15.87
CA ASP A 44 -0.39 -12.21 -17.03
C ASP A 44 0.02 -13.69 -16.90
N GLY A 45 -0.02 -14.20 -15.67
CA GLY A 45 0.40 -15.54 -15.30
C GLY A 45 -0.56 -16.64 -15.77
N HIS A 46 -0.59 -17.75 -15.02
CA HIS A 46 -1.31 -18.95 -15.44
C HIS A 46 -2.83 -18.70 -15.58
N PRO A 47 -3.50 -19.14 -16.67
CA PRO A 47 -4.91 -18.80 -16.95
C PRO A 47 -5.92 -19.37 -15.92
N GLN A 48 -5.49 -20.33 -15.10
CA GLN A 48 -6.32 -20.91 -14.03
C GLN A 48 -6.12 -20.21 -12.67
N ALA A 49 -5.15 -19.30 -12.55
CA ALA A 49 -4.91 -18.56 -11.31
C ALA A 49 -5.95 -17.45 -11.16
N LEU A 50 -6.90 -17.65 -10.24
CA LEU A 50 -7.93 -16.66 -9.93
C LEU A 50 -7.48 -15.82 -8.73
N THR A 51 -6.89 -14.65 -9.00
CA THR A 51 -6.32 -13.76 -7.97
C THR A 51 -6.99 -12.39 -7.87
N PRO A 52 -8.34 -12.27 -7.91
CA PRO A 52 -9.02 -10.97 -8.06
C PRO A 52 -8.70 -9.96 -6.96
N ASN A 53 -8.35 -10.42 -5.75
CA ASN A 53 -7.95 -9.54 -4.65
C ASN A 53 -6.53 -8.99 -4.82
N ILE A 54 -5.59 -9.79 -5.35
CA ILE A 54 -4.23 -9.35 -5.65
C ILE A 54 -4.26 -8.41 -6.85
N ASP A 55 -5.05 -8.75 -7.88
CA ASP A 55 -5.20 -7.91 -9.08
C ASP A 55 -5.78 -6.54 -8.72
N ARG A 56 -6.81 -6.51 -7.86
CA ARG A 56 -7.37 -5.26 -7.32
C ARG A 56 -6.35 -4.47 -6.49
N LEU A 57 -5.47 -5.15 -5.75
CA LEU A 57 -4.41 -4.49 -4.97
C LEU A 57 -3.36 -3.86 -5.89
N ALA A 58 -2.96 -4.56 -6.95
CA ALA A 58 -2.02 -4.05 -7.96
C ALA A 58 -2.60 -2.84 -8.70
N ALA A 59 -3.87 -2.89 -9.13
CA ALA A 59 -4.53 -1.81 -9.87
C ALA A 59 -4.66 -0.48 -9.09
N ARG A 60 -4.63 -0.52 -7.76
CA ARG A 60 -4.71 0.67 -6.89
C ARG A 60 -3.34 1.12 -6.35
N GLY A 61 -2.27 0.48 -6.76
CA GLY A 61 -0.94 0.66 -6.20
C GLY A 61 0.15 0.66 -7.27
N VAL A 62 1.34 0.23 -6.87
CA VAL A 62 2.49 0.06 -7.77
C VAL A 62 2.79 -1.43 -7.85
N LEU A 63 2.86 -1.94 -9.08
CA LEU A 63 3.27 -3.31 -9.38
C LEU A 63 4.74 -3.29 -9.82
N PHE A 64 5.59 -4.01 -9.10
CA PHE A 64 6.97 -4.26 -9.52
C PHE A 64 6.99 -5.55 -10.33
N THR A 65 7.21 -5.44 -11.65
CA THR A 65 7.22 -6.58 -12.58
C THR A 65 8.55 -7.33 -12.61
N ASP A 66 9.59 -6.77 -12.00
CA ASP A 66 10.96 -7.31 -11.95
C ASP A 66 11.50 -7.28 -10.51
N ALA A 67 10.80 -7.99 -9.62
CA ALA A 67 11.17 -8.09 -8.21
C ALA A 67 11.83 -9.45 -7.92
N HIS A 68 13.01 -9.44 -7.31
CA HIS A 68 13.77 -10.66 -7.00
C HIS A 68 13.93 -10.87 -5.50
N CYS A 69 13.92 -12.13 -5.08
CA CYS A 69 14.40 -12.51 -3.75
C CYS A 69 15.92 -12.50 -3.71
N VAL A 70 16.49 -12.25 -2.53
CA VAL A 70 17.95 -12.21 -2.33
C VAL A 70 18.55 -13.62 -2.39
N ALA A 71 17.77 -14.64 -2.00
CA ALA A 71 18.17 -16.05 -2.08
C ALA A 71 16.96 -16.92 -2.42
N PRO A 72 17.11 -17.95 -3.28
CA PRO A 72 16.04 -18.87 -3.65
C PRO A 72 15.83 -19.96 -2.57
N ALA A 73 15.82 -19.57 -1.30
CA ALA A 73 15.57 -20.46 -0.17
C ALA A 73 14.85 -19.72 0.95
N CYS A 74 13.92 -20.42 1.60
CA CYS A 74 12.92 -19.83 2.47
C CYS A 74 13.53 -19.06 3.66
N ASN A 75 14.47 -19.68 4.40
CA ASN A 75 15.13 -19.06 5.54
C ASN A 75 16.03 -17.86 5.19
N PRO A 76 17.01 -17.99 4.27
CA PRO A 76 17.87 -16.86 3.92
C PRO A 76 17.08 -15.70 3.28
N SER A 77 16.06 -15.99 2.45
CA SER A 77 15.18 -14.96 1.88
C SER A 77 14.44 -14.16 2.95
N ARG A 78 13.77 -14.85 3.89
CA ARG A 78 13.03 -14.21 4.98
C ARG A 78 13.94 -13.43 5.92
N ALA A 79 15.09 -13.99 6.27
CA ALA A 79 16.08 -13.32 7.10
C ALA A 79 16.55 -12.01 6.46
N ALA A 80 16.84 -12.02 5.16
CA ALA A 80 17.28 -10.83 4.44
C ALA A 80 16.21 -9.74 4.37
N VAL A 81 14.95 -10.10 4.10
CA VAL A 81 13.83 -9.14 4.06
C VAL A 81 13.59 -8.48 5.42
N LEU A 82 13.65 -9.25 6.51
CA LEU A 82 13.35 -8.73 7.86
C LEU A 82 14.52 -7.97 8.49
N SER A 83 15.76 -8.32 8.14
CA SER A 83 16.97 -7.69 8.72
C SER A 83 17.56 -6.57 7.84
N GLY A 84 17.26 -6.57 6.54
CA GLY A 84 17.95 -5.72 5.56
C GLY A 84 19.42 -6.12 5.32
N GLN A 85 19.82 -7.33 5.71
CA GLN A 85 21.17 -7.86 5.54
C GLN A 85 21.21 -8.94 4.46
N LEU A 86 22.36 -9.06 3.78
CA LEU A 86 22.59 -10.15 2.83
C LEU A 86 22.77 -11.48 3.58
N PRO A 87 22.27 -12.61 3.03
CA PRO A 87 22.37 -13.94 3.62
C PRO A 87 23.78 -14.55 3.56
#